data_AF-D2U2Y3-F1
#
_entry.id   AF-D2U2Y3-F1
#
_cell.length_a   1.000
_cell.length_b   1.000
_cell.length_c   1.000
_cell.angle_alpha   90.00
_cell.angle_beta   90.00
_cell.angle_gamma   90.00
#
_symmetry.space_group_name_H-M   'P 1'
#
loop_
_entity.id
_entity.type
_entity.pdbx_description
1 polymer ?
#
loop_
_entity_poly.entity_id
_entity_poly.type
_entity_poly.pdbx_seq_one_letter_code
_entity_poly.pdbx_strand_id
1 'polypeptide(L)' 'MMEKLNQEGFIVSQFTVDGYSRPTLTLLHDRRCDALHKKGHAVRYALGTDRQGRWEKYQFLQDNCRITWEVR' A
#
# COMPACT_ATOMS: atom_id res chain seq x y z
N MET A 1 3.64 7.74 -12.30
CA MET A 1 3.74 7.13 -10.94
C MET A 1 3.36 5.66 -10.94
N MET A 2 2.19 5.27 -11.44
CA MET A 2 1.82 3.85 -11.58
C MET A 2 2.88 3.07 -12.38
N GLU A 3 3.40 3.65 -13.46
CA GLU A 3 4.51 3.08 -14.23
C GLU A 3 5.79 2.91 -13.42
N LYS A 4 6.10 3.82 -12.49
CA LYS A 4 7.28 3.73 -11.62
C LYS A 4 7.14 2.59 -10.61
N LEU A 5 5.97 2.45 -10.00
CA LEU A 5 5.67 1.31 -9.13
C LEU A 5 5.74 -0.02 -9.90
N ASN A 6 5.23 -0.04 -11.13
CA ASN A 6 5.34 -1.22 -12.00
C ASN A 6 6.80 -1.53 -12.38
N GLN A 7 7.63 -0.51 -12.64
CA GLN A 7 9.07 -0.67 -12.89
C GLN A 7 9.83 -1.16 -11.65
N GLU A 8 9.42 -0.73 -10.46
CA GLU A 8 9.88 -1.25 -9.17
C GLU A 8 9.33 -2.66 -8.86
N GLY A 9 8.50 -3.20 -9.75
CA GLY A 9 7.95 -4.54 -9.73
C GLY A 9 6.61 -4.67 -8.99
N PHE A 10 6.10 -3.60 -8.36
CA PHE A 10 4.82 -3.61 -7.67
C PHE A 10 3.64 -3.78 -8.63
N ILE A 11 2.59 -4.45 -8.16
CA ILE A 11 1.34 -4.58 -8.88
C ILE A 11 0.32 -3.65 -8.21
N VAL A 12 -0.10 -2.61 -8.94
CA VAL A 12 -1.15 -1.71 -8.47
C VAL A 12 -2.52 -2.33 -8.78
N SER A 13 -3.31 -2.59 -7.75
CA SER A 13 -4.67 -3.15 -7.86
C SER A 13 -5.74 -2.08 -7.98
N GLN A 14 -5.52 -0.91 -7.38
CA GLN A 14 -6.52 0.16 -7.34
C GLN A 14 -5.87 1.54 -7.34
N PHE A 15 -6.54 2.49 -7.99
CA PHE A 15 -6.22 3.91 -7.92
C PHE A 15 -7.48 4.68 -7.52
N THR A 16 -7.35 5.58 -6.56
CA THR A 16 -8.47 6.38 -6.04
C THR A 16 -8.03 7.83 -5.86
N VAL A 17 -8.82 8.75 -6.40
CA VAL A 17 -8.65 10.19 -6.21
C VAL A 17 -9.93 10.69 -5.57
N ASP A 18 -9.85 11.10 -4.31
CA ASP A 18 -10.96 11.78 -3.65
C ASP A 18 -10.67 13.28 -3.69
N GLY A 19 -11.59 14.10 -4.20
CA GLY A 19 -11.36 15.45 -4.77
C GLY A 19 -10.71 16.49 -3.85
N TYR A 20 -10.47 16.17 -2.58
CA TYR A 20 -9.81 17.02 -1.58
C TYR A 20 -8.60 16.35 -0.91
N SER A 21 -8.21 15.16 -1.34
CA SER A 21 -7.17 14.34 -0.71
C SER A 21 -6.08 13.90 -1.68
N ARG A 22 -4.93 13.50 -1.14
CA ARG A 22 -3.83 12.94 -1.92
C ARG A 22 -4.31 11.66 -2.63
N PRO A 23 -3.97 11.45 -3.91
CA PRO A 23 -4.30 10.21 -4.61
C PRO A 23 -3.80 9.00 -3.83
N THR A 24 -4.63 7.96 -3.75
CA THR A 24 -4.30 6.70 -3.10
C THR A 24 -4.13 5.61 -4.14
N LEU A 25 -2.99 4.91 -4.10
CA LEU A 25 -2.72 3.71 -4.87
C LEU A 25 -2.71 2.52 -3.90
N THR A 26 -3.43 1.47 -4.26
CA THR A 26 -3.42 0.20 -3.52
C THR A 26 -2.59 -0.80 -4.28
N LEU A 27 -1.65 -1.44 -3.59
CA LEU A 27 -0.82 -2.51 -4.13
C LEU A 27 -1.42 -3.86 -3.77
N LEU A 28 -1.21 -4.86 -4.63
CA LEU A 28 -1.29 -6.25 -4.20
C LEU A 28 -0.13 -6.56 -3.26
N HIS A 29 -0.43 -7.26 -2.17
CA HIS A 29 0.59 -7.66 -1.22
C HIS A 29 1.52 -8.71 -1.83
N ASP A 30 2.82 -8.46 -1.70
CA ASP A 30 3.88 -9.38 -2.08
C ASP A 30 5.16 -9.13 -1.27
N ARG A 31 6.22 -9.90 -1.59
CA ARG A 31 7.52 -9.86 -0.89
C ARG A 31 8.19 -8.48 -0.89
N ARG A 32 7.90 -7.62 -1.87
CA ARG A 32 8.48 -6.27 -1.94
C ARG A 32 7.79 -5.35 -0.93
N CYS A 33 6.50 -5.55 -0.68
CA CYS A 33 5.75 -4.86 0.37
C CYS A 33 6.30 -5.22 1.76
N ASP A 34 6.60 -6.50 2.01
CA ASP A 34 7.23 -6.94 3.26
C ASP A 34 8.60 -6.29 3.46
N ALA A 35 9.40 -6.19 2.39
CA ALA A 35 10.71 -5.55 2.45
C ALA A 35 10.61 -4.05 2.79
N LEU A 36 9.62 -3.34 2.25
CA LEU A 36 9.36 -1.94 2.60
C LEU A 36 9.01 -1.78 4.08
N HIS A 37 8.15 -2.64 4.62
CA HIS A 37 7.81 -2.62 6.03
C HIS A 37 9.04 -2.92 6.90
N LYS A 38 9.78 -4.00 6.62
CA LYS A 38 10.97 -4.41 7.39
C LYS A 38 12.08 -3.36 7.38
N LYS A 39 12.22 -2.60 6.28
CA LYS A 39 13.17 -1.49 6.16
C LYS A 39 12.70 -0.20 6.83
N GLY A 40 11.50 -0.18 7.40
CA GLY A 40 10.92 1.02 8.03
C GLY A 40 10.44 2.08 7.03
N HIS A 41 10.35 1.74 5.74
CA HIS A 41 9.86 2.66 4.70
C HIS A 41 8.33 2.77 4.69
N ALA A 42 7.63 1.84 5.33
CA ALA A 42 6.19 1.84 5.45
C ALA A 42 5.73 1.56 6.88
N VAL A 43 4.64 2.21 7.27
CA VAL A 43 4.06 2.16 8.60
C VAL A 43 2.74 1.42 8.58
N ARG A 44 2.47 0.62 9.61
CA ARG A 44 1.14 0.03 9.84
C ARG A 44 0.21 1.11 10.38
N TYR A 45 -0.89 1.37 9.68
CA TYR A 45 -1.84 2.44 10.07
C TYR A 45 -3.19 1.90 10.53
N ALA A 46 -3.52 0.65 10.20
CA ALA A 46 -4.72 -0.02 10.68
C ALA A 46 -4.48 -1.52 10.82
N LEU A 47 -5.21 -2.15 11.72
CA LEU A 47 -5.28 -3.59 11.87
C LEU A 47 -6.66 -3.99 12.37
N GLY A 48 -7.05 -5.23 12.14
CA GLY A 48 -8.34 -5.72 12.57
C GLY A 48 -8.48 -7.23 12.41
N THR A 49 -9.69 -7.70 12.63
CA THR A 49 -10.07 -9.09 12.43
C THR A 49 -11.46 -9.12 11.82
N ASP A 50 -11.63 -9.88 10.75
CA ASP A 50 -12.92 -10.13 10.12
C ASP A 50 -13.13 -11.63 9.93
N ARG A 51 -14.16 -12.02 9.15
CA ARG A 51 -14.50 -13.44 8.91
C ARG A 51 -13.39 -14.23 8.20
N GLN A 52 -12.42 -13.57 7.58
CA GLN A 52 -11.31 -14.19 6.88
C GLN A 52 -10.02 -14.21 7.72
N GLY A 53 -10.07 -13.72 8.97
CA GLY A 53 -8.93 -13.70 9.88
C GLY A 53 -8.42 -12.31 10.19
N ARG A 54 -7.18 -12.23 10.64
CA ARG A 54 -6.52 -10.96 10.96
C ARG A 54 -6.09 -10.28 9.68
N TRP A 55 -6.16 -8.96 9.67
CA TRP A 55 -5.63 -8.16 8.58
C TRP A 55 -4.86 -6.97 9.14
N GLU A 56 -3.88 -6.52 8.38
CA GLU A 56 -3.07 -5.35 8.69
C GLU A 56 -2.93 -4.48 7.43
N LYS A 57 -3.05 -3.16 7.59
CA LYS A 57 -2.86 -2.21 6.49
C LYS A 57 -1.63 -1.36 6.73
N TYR A 58 -0.86 -1.24 5.67
CA TYR A 58 0.39 -0.50 5.65
C TYR A 58 0.30 0.65 4.67
N GLN A 59 1.07 1.70 4.92
CA GLN A 59 1.18 2.81 4.01
C GLN A 59 2.57 3.43 3.97
N PHE A 60 2.87 4.08 2.85
CA PHE A 60 3.93 5.08 2.76
C PHE A 60 3.53 6.20 1.80
N LEU A 61 4.32 7.26 1.80
CA LEU A 61 4.15 8.39 0.88
C LEU A 61 5.27 8.37 -0.15
N GLN A 62 4.90 8.52 -1.42
CA GLN A 62 5.85 8.69 -2.52
C GLN A 62 5.23 9.63 -3.53
N ASP A 63 6.00 10.58 -4.07
CA ASP A 63 5.57 11.49 -5.14
C ASP A 63 4.16 12.10 -4.90
N ASN A 64 3.90 12.54 -3.66
CA ASN A 64 2.62 13.11 -3.17
C ASN A 64 1.38 12.17 -3.24
N CYS A 65 1.58 10.88 -3.47
CA CYS A 65 0.52 9.87 -3.37
C CYS A 65 0.68 9.03 -2.12
N ARG A 66 -0.45 8.58 -1.59
CA ARG A 66 -0.51 7.57 -0.53
C ARG A 66 -0.48 6.20 -1.17
N ILE A 67 0.53 5.41 -0.87
CA ILE A 67 0.59 4.01 -1.29
C ILE A 67 0.13 3.15 -0.13
N THR A 68 -0.75 2.18 -0.38
CA THR A 68 -1.28 1.29 0.66
C THR A 68 -1.33 -0.16 0.20
N TRP A 69 -1.27 -1.10 1.14
CA TRP A 69 -1.62 -2.50 0.91
C TRP A 69 -2.18 -3.11 2.19
N GLU A 70 -2.86 -4.23 2.03
CA GLU A 70 -3.38 -5.06 3.11
C GLU A 70 -2.65 -6.40 3.11
N VAL A 71 -2.24 -6.85 4.29
CA VAL A 71 -1.69 -8.18 4.54
C VAL A 71 -2.76 -9.02 5.23
N ARG A 72 -2.91 -10.27 4.80
CA ARG A 72 -3.76 -11.29 5.40
C ARG A 72 -2.98 -12.57 5.61
#